data_AF-A0A182SVX7-F1
#
_entry.id   AF-A0A182SVX7-F1
#
_cell.length_a   1.000
_cell.length_b   1.000
_cell.length_c   1.000
_cell.angle_alpha   90.00
_cell.angle_beta   90.00
_cell.angle_gamma   90.00
#
_symmetry.space_group_name_H-M   'P 1'
#
loop_
_entity.id
_entity.type
_entity.pdbx_description
1 polymer ?
#
loop_
_entity_poly.entity_id
_entity_poly.type
_entity_poly.pdbx_seq_one_letter_code
_entity_poly.pdbx_strand_id
1 'polypeptide(L)'
;MQKLRVQLQRVVDPILYGRREELMKQRSEKTLEDKEEQYRKPMVFLDQLLNMQRGDQDLEMQEIENHLYTIIGAGSETTANQVAYVLLLLAMHTDVQDRVYEEILSIYGSSTLDVSYETISAQTYLEQVIKESMRLFPVAPLIGRETIEPVKLGNIVVPPGVTLLINILTVHRNKQLWGERADVFDPDRFDPLTYNAHKHHPFSYIPFGGGPRNCIGYRYGMFAMKIMVTQMLHRYRLSTPLSVNDSLHLSFAVTLGNIVVPPGVTLLINILTVHRNKQLWGKRADVFDPDRFDPSTYNAHKHHPFSYIPFGGGPRNCIGYRYGMFAMKIMVTQMLHRYRLSTPLSVNDSLHLSFAVTLKTGVGHTICIKSRADHTQ
;
A
#
# COMPACT_ATOMS: atom_id res chain seq x y z
N MET A 1 -9.32 -3.57 10.89
CA MET A 1 -9.14 -5.04 11.01
C MET A 1 -10.33 -5.82 10.44
N GLN A 2 -11.51 -5.85 11.09
CA GLN A 2 -12.62 -6.74 10.68
C GLN A 2 -13.20 -6.47 9.27
N LYS A 3 -13.17 -5.23 8.79
CA LYS A 3 -13.70 -4.86 7.46
C LYS A 3 -12.71 -5.11 6.31
N LEU A 4 -11.41 -5.01 6.58
CA LEU A 4 -10.37 -5.46 5.65
C LEU A 4 -10.46 -6.99 5.48
N ARG A 5 -10.68 -7.71 6.59
CA ARG A 5 -10.93 -9.16 6.58
C ARG A 5 -12.13 -9.53 5.70
N VAL A 6 -13.26 -8.83 5.80
CA VAL A 6 -14.46 -9.09 4.97
C VAL A 6 -14.24 -8.78 3.46
N GLN A 7 -13.44 -7.78 3.13
CA GLN A 7 -13.12 -7.48 1.72
C GLN A 7 -12.15 -8.50 1.14
N LEU A 8 -11.13 -8.88 1.90
CA LEU A 8 -10.21 -9.93 1.52
C LEU A 8 -10.94 -11.28 1.41
N GLN A 9 -11.86 -11.61 2.32
CA GLN A 9 -12.74 -12.80 2.24
C GLN A 9 -13.43 -12.93 0.88
N ARG A 10 -14.00 -11.84 0.34
CA ARG A 10 -14.68 -11.90 -0.97
C ARG A 10 -13.76 -12.28 -2.15
N VAL A 11 -12.47 -11.99 -2.04
CA VAL A 11 -11.47 -12.31 -3.07
C VAL A 11 -10.79 -13.64 -2.77
N VAL A 12 -10.46 -13.88 -1.50
CA VAL A 12 -9.69 -15.03 -1.02
C VAL A 12 -10.56 -16.26 -0.90
N ASP A 13 -11.79 -16.17 -0.38
CA ASP A 13 -12.64 -17.32 -0.12
C ASP A 13 -12.92 -18.11 -1.41
N PRO A 14 -13.33 -17.50 -2.54
CA PRO A 14 -13.54 -18.27 -3.78
C PRO A 14 -12.27 -18.97 -4.26
N ILE A 15 -11.10 -18.32 -4.12
CA ILE A 15 -9.81 -18.88 -4.54
C ILE A 15 -9.40 -20.04 -3.61
N LEU A 16 -9.49 -19.82 -2.30
CA LEU A 16 -9.12 -20.78 -1.25
C LEU A 16 -10.00 -22.02 -1.33
N TYR A 17 -11.32 -21.85 -1.25
CA TYR A 17 -12.26 -22.96 -1.21
C TYR A 17 -12.32 -23.67 -2.56
N GLY A 18 -12.29 -22.93 -3.69
CA GLY A 18 -12.21 -23.52 -5.02
C GLY A 18 -10.95 -24.38 -5.19
N ARG A 19 -9.78 -23.85 -4.81
CA ARG A 19 -8.51 -24.60 -4.92
C ARG A 19 -8.44 -25.80 -3.98
N ARG A 20 -9.02 -25.69 -2.78
CA ARG A 20 -9.12 -26.80 -1.82
C ARG A 20 -9.94 -27.95 -2.37
N GLU A 21 -11.10 -27.66 -2.97
CA GLU A 21 -11.95 -28.68 -3.59
C GLU A 21 -11.23 -29.37 -4.75
N GLU A 22 -10.52 -28.62 -5.60
CA GLU A 22 -9.69 -29.19 -6.66
C GLU A 22 -8.61 -30.13 -6.11
N LEU A 23 -7.88 -29.71 -5.06
CA LEU A 23 -6.83 -30.53 -4.44
C LEU A 23 -7.40 -31.78 -3.78
N MET A 24 -8.58 -31.71 -3.16
CA MET A 24 -9.23 -32.89 -2.58
C MET A 24 -9.62 -33.92 -3.65
N LYS A 25 -10.17 -33.48 -4.78
CA LYS A 25 -10.47 -34.36 -5.93
C LYS A 25 -9.19 -35.00 -6.49
N GLN A 26 -8.13 -34.22 -6.66
CA GLN A 26 -6.83 -34.72 -7.11
C GLN A 26 -6.24 -35.74 -6.13
N ARG A 27 -6.42 -35.57 -4.81
CA ARG A 27 -5.95 -36.54 -3.80
C ARG A 27 -6.74 -37.85 -3.84
N SER A 28 -8.04 -37.82 -4.13
CA SER A 28 -8.86 -39.03 -4.26
C SER A 28 -8.57 -39.83 -5.52
N GLU A 29 -8.03 -39.19 -6.56
CA GLU A 29 -7.77 -39.80 -7.88
C GLU A 29 -6.31 -40.29 -8.05
N LYS A 30 -5.42 -40.02 -7.09
CA LYS A 30 -3.96 -40.25 -7.22
C LYS A 30 -3.45 -41.52 -6.57
N THR A 31 -2.48 -42.16 -7.25
CA THR A 31 -1.73 -43.35 -6.79
C THR A 31 -0.55 -42.94 -5.89
N LEU A 32 0.08 -43.87 -5.17
CA LEU A 32 1.23 -43.59 -4.28
C LEU A 32 2.44 -42.98 -5.02
N GLU A 33 2.67 -43.36 -6.29
CA GLU A 33 3.74 -42.83 -7.13
C GLU A 33 3.51 -41.34 -7.52
N ASP A 34 2.26 -40.92 -7.67
CA ASP A 34 1.89 -39.53 -8.02
C ASP A 34 2.12 -38.52 -6.88
N LYS A 35 2.32 -39.00 -5.65
CA LYS A 35 2.53 -38.18 -4.45
C LYS A 35 3.99 -37.74 -4.30
N GLU A 36 4.96 -38.58 -4.64
CA GLU A 36 6.39 -38.24 -4.56
C GLU A 36 6.82 -37.24 -5.64
N GLU A 37 6.23 -37.32 -6.84
CA GLU A 37 6.56 -36.44 -7.96
C GLU A 37 5.98 -35.01 -7.79
N GLN A 38 4.83 -34.88 -7.12
CA GLN A 38 4.21 -33.59 -6.82
C GLN A 38 4.98 -32.78 -5.78
N TYR A 39 5.62 -33.43 -4.81
CA TYR A 39 6.45 -32.76 -3.80
C TYR A 39 7.68 -32.06 -4.41
N ARG A 40 8.08 -32.45 -5.63
CA ARG A 40 9.21 -31.88 -6.37
C ARG A 40 8.85 -30.68 -7.23
N LYS A 41 7.56 -30.37 -7.44
CA LYS A 41 7.13 -29.22 -8.25
C LYS A 41 6.98 -27.95 -7.40
N PRO A 42 7.41 -26.77 -7.88
CA PRO A 42 7.17 -25.51 -7.19
C PRO A 42 5.67 -25.28 -6.97
N MET A 43 5.24 -25.27 -5.72
CA MET A 43 3.85 -25.01 -5.36
C MET A 43 3.63 -23.52 -5.10
N VAL A 44 2.49 -23.00 -5.55
CA VAL A 44 2.03 -21.66 -5.16
C VAL A 44 1.75 -21.61 -3.66
N PHE A 45 1.84 -20.43 -3.05
CA PHE A 45 1.75 -20.26 -1.60
C PHE A 45 0.50 -20.91 -0.97
N LEU A 46 -0.65 -20.80 -1.63
CA LEU A 46 -1.89 -21.44 -1.18
C LEU A 46 -1.78 -22.97 -1.12
N ASP A 47 -1.22 -23.58 -2.15
CA ASP A 47 -1.03 -25.04 -2.21
C ASP A 47 -0.02 -25.50 -1.14
N GLN A 48 1.00 -24.69 -0.84
CA GLN A 48 1.91 -24.98 0.27
C GLN A 48 1.17 -25.00 1.61
N LEU A 49 0.30 -24.02 1.88
CA LEU A 49 -0.50 -23.99 3.12
C LEU A 49 -1.47 -25.17 3.21
N LEU A 50 -2.12 -25.55 2.10
CA LEU A 50 -3.08 -26.67 2.07
C LEU A 50 -2.41 -28.05 2.19
N ASN A 51 -1.09 -28.13 1.95
CA ASN A 51 -0.31 -29.36 2.11
C ASN A 51 0.60 -29.33 3.36
N MET A 52 0.63 -28.23 4.11
CA MET A 52 1.48 -28.09 5.29
C MET A 52 0.88 -28.83 6.48
N GLN A 53 1.73 -29.60 7.17
CA GLN A 53 1.38 -30.32 8.39
C GLN A 53 2.20 -29.84 9.58
N ARG A 54 1.55 -29.72 10.75
CA ARG A 54 2.18 -29.42 12.03
C ARG A 54 2.11 -30.67 12.91
N GLY A 55 3.18 -31.47 12.88
CA GLY A 55 3.12 -32.85 13.38
C GLY A 55 2.33 -33.71 12.39
N ASP A 56 1.41 -34.53 12.91
CA ASP A 56 0.54 -35.40 12.09
C ASP A 56 -0.80 -34.74 11.71
N GLN A 57 -0.93 -33.42 11.89
CA GLN A 57 -2.16 -32.68 11.65
C GLN A 57 -1.99 -31.61 10.57
N ASP A 58 -2.95 -31.55 9.65
CA ASP A 58 -3.08 -30.46 8.69
C ASP A 58 -3.37 -29.14 9.43
N LEU A 59 -3.00 -28.01 8.83
CA LEU A 59 -3.37 -26.69 9.36
C LEU A 59 -4.88 -26.49 9.37
N GLU A 60 -5.39 -25.79 10.39
CA GLU A 60 -6.80 -25.44 10.44
C GLU A 60 -7.15 -24.44 9.32
N MET A 61 -8.35 -24.53 8.76
CA MET A 61 -8.79 -23.62 7.70
C MET A 61 -8.70 -22.15 8.12
N GLN A 62 -9.00 -21.85 9.39
CA GLN A 62 -8.90 -20.48 9.88
C GLN A 62 -7.45 -19.99 9.98
N GLU A 63 -6.49 -20.88 10.27
CA GLU A 63 -5.06 -20.56 10.22
C GLU A 63 -4.63 -20.24 8.78
N ILE A 64 -5.05 -21.05 7.81
CA ILE A 64 -4.76 -20.84 6.38
C ILE A 64 -5.32 -19.49 5.89
N GLU A 65 -6.58 -19.18 6.21
CA GLU A 65 -7.20 -17.89 5.90
C GLU A 65 -6.41 -16.72 6.50
N ASN A 66 -6.03 -16.81 7.78
CA ASN A 66 -5.27 -15.76 8.45
C ASN A 66 -3.90 -15.53 7.79
N HIS A 67 -3.21 -16.60 7.37
CA HIS A 67 -1.96 -16.48 6.63
C HIS A 67 -2.16 -15.80 5.28
N LEU A 68 -3.20 -16.16 4.52
CA LEU A 68 -3.51 -15.53 3.23
C LEU A 68 -3.81 -14.03 3.39
N TYR A 69 -4.65 -13.66 4.36
CA TYR A 69 -4.96 -12.26 4.62
C TYR A 69 -3.74 -11.44 5.00
N THR A 70 -2.86 -12.04 5.81
CA THR A 70 -1.62 -11.40 6.23
C THR A 70 -0.71 -11.13 5.04
N ILE A 71 -0.49 -12.12 4.17
CA ILE A 71 0.40 -11.98 3.00
C ILE A 71 -0.16 -11.00 1.97
N ILE A 72 -1.46 -11.08 1.65
CA ILE A 72 -2.08 -10.18 0.67
C ILE A 72 -2.04 -8.74 1.19
N GLY A 73 -2.43 -8.53 2.45
CA GLY A 73 -2.41 -7.21 3.08
C GLY A 73 -1.00 -6.63 3.14
N ALA A 74 -0.04 -7.40 3.65
CA ALA A 74 1.34 -6.95 3.78
C ALA A 74 2.01 -6.70 2.42
N GLY A 75 1.75 -7.53 1.41
CA GLY A 75 2.39 -7.47 0.10
C GLY A 75 1.79 -6.44 -0.86
N SER A 76 0.54 -6.05 -0.69
CA SER A 76 -0.15 -5.17 -1.64
C SER A 76 0.19 -3.69 -1.44
N GLU A 77 -0.13 -3.13 -0.27
CA GLU A 77 0.00 -1.68 -0.03
C GLU A 77 1.46 -1.23 0.02
N THR A 78 2.34 -2.04 0.61
CA THR A 78 3.78 -1.75 0.67
C THR A 78 4.40 -1.72 -0.73
N THR A 79 4.14 -2.74 -1.55
CA THR A 79 4.68 -2.82 -2.91
C THR A 79 4.13 -1.70 -3.79
N ALA A 80 2.82 -1.43 -3.75
CA ALA A 80 2.21 -0.38 -4.55
C ALA A 80 2.78 1.01 -4.23
N ASN A 81 2.93 1.35 -2.94
CA ASN A 81 3.54 2.61 -2.52
C ASN A 81 5.01 2.70 -2.93
N GLN A 82 5.77 1.61 -2.82
CA GLN A 82 7.17 1.60 -3.24
C GLN A 82 7.31 1.78 -4.76
N VAL A 83 6.46 1.11 -5.56
CA VAL A 83 6.41 1.34 -7.02
C VAL A 83 6.08 2.80 -7.32
N ALA A 84 5.13 3.41 -6.61
CA ALA A 84 4.80 4.82 -6.81
C ALA A 84 6.01 5.75 -6.57
N TYR A 85 6.82 5.49 -5.53
CA TYR A 85 8.05 6.23 -5.29
C TYR A 85 9.09 6.02 -6.39
N VAL A 86 9.27 4.78 -6.86
CA VAL A 86 10.18 4.46 -7.97
C VAL A 86 9.76 5.20 -9.25
N LEU A 87 8.48 5.15 -9.62
CA LEU A 87 7.96 5.82 -10.81
C LEU A 87 8.12 7.34 -10.74
N LEU A 88 7.89 7.94 -9.55
CA LEU A 88 8.11 9.37 -9.34
C LEU A 88 9.58 9.74 -9.52
N LEU A 89 10.51 8.99 -8.90
CA LEU A 89 11.94 9.26 -9.02
C LEU A 89 12.42 9.12 -10.46
N LEU A 90 11.96 8.10 -11.19
CA LEU A 90 12.27 7.94 -12.61
C LEU A 90 11.71 9.09 -13.46
N ALA A 91 10.53 9.61 -13.13
CA ALA A 91 9.97 10.78 -13.82
C ALA A 91 10.77 12.07 -13.55
N MET A 92 11.39 12.19 -12.37
CA MET A 92 12.25 13.33 -11.98
C MET A 92 13.68 13.22 -12.51
N HIS A 93 14.17 12.00 -12.74
CA HIS A 93 15.53 11.69 -13.19
C HIS A 93 15.50 11.00 -14.55
N THR A 94 15.29 11.77 -15.61
CA THR A 94 15.10 11.23 -16.97
C THR A 94 16.31 10.46 -17.49
N ASP A 95 17.52 10.86 -17.09
CA ASP A 95 18.77 10.15 -17.38
C ASP A 95 18.79 8.73 -16.78
N VAL A 96 18.32 8.59 -15.54
CA VAL A 96 18.17 7.27 -14.88
C VAL A 96 17.07 6.47 -15.57
N GLN A 97 15.95 7.10 -15.94
CA GLN A 97 14.86 6.44 -16.65
C GLN A 97 15.30 5.89 -18.01
N ASP A 98 16.05 6.69 -18.78
CA ASP A 98 16.53 6.29 -20.11
C ASP A 98 17.51 5.10 -19.98
N ARG A 99 18.41 5.08 -18.98
CA ARG A 99 19.27 3.92 -18.66
C ARG A 99 18.48 2.65 -18.29
N VAL A 100 17.41 2.77 -17.50
CA VAL A 100 16.53 1.62 -17.19
C VAL A 100 15.81 1.13 -18.44
N TYR A 101 15.35 2.04 -19.29
CA TYR A 101 14.70 1.69 -20.54
C TYR A 101 15.66 0.96 -21.50
N GLU A 102 16.90 1.41 -21.62
CA GLU A 102 17.95 0.73 -22.37
C GLU A 102 18.22 -0.69 -21.84
N GLU A 103 18.31 -0.86 -20.51
CA GLU A 103 18.41 -2.19 -19.89
C GLU A 103 17.22 -3.08 -20.26
N ILE A 104 15.99 -2.57 -20.15
CA ILE A 104 14.78 -3.30 -20.52
C ILE A 104 14.81 -3.73 -21.99
N LEU A 105 15.17 -2.83 -22.91
CA LEU A 105 15.28 -3.15 -24.34
C LEU A 105 16.36 -4.21 -24.60
N SER A 106 17.48 -4.18 -23.87
CA SER A 106 18.54 -5.18 -24.03
C SER A 106 18.13 -6.58 -23.60
N ILE A 107 17.22 -6.70 -22.62
CA ILE A 107 16.74 -7.97 -22.07
C ILE A 107 15.56 -8.52 -22.87
N TYR A 108 14.58 -7.67 -23.19
CA TYR A 108 13.30 -8.07 -23.75
C TYR A 108 13.13 -7.77 -25.25
N GLY A 109 14.01 -6.95 -25.83
CA GLY A 109 13.84 -6.40 -27.18
C GLY A 109 12.70 -5.39 -27.26
N SER A 110 12.18 -5.17 -28.48
CA SER A 110 11.06 -4.26 -28.76
C SER A 110 9.70 -4.95 -28.86
N SER A 111 9.65 -6.27 -28.69
CA SER A 111 8.46 -7.09 -28.82
C SER A 111 7.70 -7.24 -27.49
N THR A 112 6.73 -8.16 -27.43
CA THR A 112 6.02 -8.49 -26.18
C THR A 112 6.99 -8.98 -25.10
N LEU A 113 6.84 -8.44 -23.89
CA LEU A 113 7.63 -8.81 -22.71
C LEU A 113 7.43 -10.29 -22.36
N ASP A 114 8.47 -11.11 -22.56
CA ASP A 114 8.52 -12.48 -22.07
C ASP A 114 9.08 -12.53 -20.64
N VAL A 115 8.18 -12.49 -19.66
CA VAL A 115 8.53 -12.40 -18.24
C VAL A 115 8.87 -13.79 -17.70
N SER A 116 10.14 -13.99 -17.36
CA SER A 116 10.66 -15.22 -16.75
C SER A 116 11.52 -14.88 -15.52
N TYR A 117 11.91 -15.91 -14.74
CA TYR A 117 12.82 -15.71 -13.62
C TYR A 117 14.17 -15.13 -14.07
N GLU A 118 14.68 -15.62 -15.20
CA GLU A 118 15.95 -15.23 -15.81
C GLU A 118 15.89 -13.78 -16.26
N THR A 119 14.83 -13.39 -16.97
CA THR A 119 14.70 -12.01 -17.48
C THR A 119 14.54 -11.00 -16.34
N ILE A 120 13.76 -11.33 -15.29
CA ILE A 120 13.65 -10.48 -14.08
C ILE A 120 14.98 -10.40 -13.31
N SER A 121 15.71 -11.52 -13.23
CA SER A 121 17.00 -11.56 -12.54
C SER A 121 18.08 -10.75 -13.26
N ALA A 122 17.99 -10.64 -14.59
CA ALA A 122 18.92 -9.86 -15.41
C ALA A 122 18.78 -8.32 -15.24
N GLN A 123 17.63 -7.84 -14.75
CA GLN A 123 17.35 -6.41 -14.52
C GLN A 123 18.15 -5.86 -13.33
N THR A 124 19.44 -5.60 -13.56
CA THR A 124 20.42 -5.27 -12.52
C THR A 124 20.34 -3.79 -12.16
N TYR A 125 20.28 -2.90 -13.14
CA TYR A 125 20.21 -1.46 -12.92
C TYR A 125 18.84 -1.05 -12.38
N LEU A 126 17.75 -1.64 -12.86
CA LEU A 126 16.43 -1.45 -12.25
C LEU A 126 16.41 -1.91 -10.77
N GLU A 127 17.15 -2.97 -10.41
CA GLU A 127 17.30 -3.36 -9.01
C GLU A 127 17.98 -2.26 -8.18
N GLN A 128 19.04 -1.66 -8.71
CA GLN A 128 19.75 -0.56 -8.07
C GLN A 128 18.83 0.66 -7.85
N VAL A 129 18.04 1.02 -8.86
CA VAL A 129 17.02 2.07 -8.79
C VAL A 129 16.00 1.79 -7.68
N ILE A 130 15.47 0.56 -7.63
CA ILE A 130 14.50 0.16 -6.59
C ILE A 130 15.14 0.25 -5.20
N LYS A 131 16.38 -0.22 -5.04
CA LYS A 131 17.11 -0.17 -3.76
C LYS A 131 17.39 1.27 -3.31
N GLU A 132 17.82 2.14 -4.19
CA GLU A 132 18.05 3.56 -3.86
C GLU A 132 16.74 4.30 -3.57
N SER A 133 15.66 3.95 -4.27
CA SER A 133 14.32 4.44 -3.96
C SER A 133 13.88 4.03 -2.56
N MET A 134 14.11 2.78 -2.15
CA MET A 134 13.81 2.32 -0.79
C MET A 134 14.70 2.97 0.28
N ARG A 135 15.96 3.29 -0.04
CA ARG A 135 16.87 3.99 0.86
C ARG A 135 16.38 5.39 1.17
N LEU A 136 15.95 6.12 0.14
CA LEU A 136 15.46 7.49 0.32
C LEU A 136 14.01 7.54 0.76
N PHE A 137 13.14 6.68 0.24
CA PHE A 137 11.70 6.71 0.48
C PHE A 137 11.20 5.31 0.91
N PRO A 138 11.62 4.82 2.09
CA PRO A 138 11.16 3.53 2.60
C PRO A 138 9.67 3.61 2.95
N VAL A 139 8.88 2.64 2.47
CA VAL A 139 7.46 2.50 2.85
C VAL A 139 7.24 2.24 4.35
N ALA A 140 8.24 1.70 5.04
CA ALA A 140 8.28 1.54 6.49
C ALA A 140 9.45 2.34 7.09
N PRO A 141 9.31 3.66 7.30
CA PRO A 141 10.42 4.51 7.75
C PRO A 141 10.78 4.33 9.24
N LEU A 142 9.92 3.70 10.03
CA LEU A 142 10.07 3.50 11.47
C LEU A 142 9.58 2.11 11.86
N ILE A 143 10.38 1.37 12.63
CA ILE A 143 9.97 0.09 13.24
C ILE A 143 10.15 0.14 14.76
N GLY A 144 9.28 -0.52 15.51
CA GLY A 144 9.30 -0.53 16.98
C GLY A 144 9.49 -1.93 17.57
N ARG A 145 10.14 -2.00 18.74
CA ARG A 145 10.21 -3.20 19.59
C ARG A 145 9.96 -2.79 21.03
N GLU A 146 9.10 -3.52 21.73
CA GLU A 146 8.93 -3.37 23.16
C GLU A 146 9.88 -4.31 23.90
N THR A 147 10.64 -3.78 24.85
CA THR A 147 11.50 -4.58 25.72
C THR A 147 10.65 -5.36 26.73
N ILE A 148 10.74 -6.69 26.74
CA ILE A 148 10.00 -7.54 27.69
C ILE A 148 10.79 -7.83 28.97
N GLU A 149 12.09 -7.58 28.94
CA GLU A 149 13.05 -7.73 30.04
C GLU A 149 14.13 -6.63 29.93
N PRO A 150 14.97 -6.41 30.94
CA PRO A 150 16.06 -5.44 30.84
C PRO A 150 17.01 -5.75 29.67
N VAL A 151 17.19 -4.80 28.75
CA VAL A 151 18.07 -4.93 27.58
C VAL A 151 19.27 -4.01 27.70
N LYS A 152 20.49 -4.55 27.61
CA LYS A 152 21.73 -3.75 27.57
C LYS A 152 22.02 -3.27 26.14
N LEU A 153 21.99 -1.96 25.92
CA LEU A 153 22.37 -1.29 24.67
C LEU A 153 23.66 -0.48 24.90
N GLY A 154 24.80 -1.06 24.54
CA GLY A 154 26.11 -0.48 24.85
C GLY A 154 26.30 -0.33 26.36
N ASN A 155 26.41 0.91 26.84
CA ASN A 155 26.57 1.22 28.26
C ASN A 155 25.25 1.51 28.98
N ILE A 156 24.11 1.47 28.28
CA ILE A 156 22.79 1.77 28.83
C ILE A 156 22.02 0.46 29.07
N VAL A 157 21.32 0.37 30.20
CA VAL A 157 20.35 -0.72 30.44
C VAL A 157 18.95 -0.14 30.33
N VAL A 158 18.18 -0.67 29.37
CA VAL A 158 16.80 -0.26 29.11
C VAL A 158 15.87 -1.18 29.90
N PRO A 159 14.99 -0.65 30.77
CA PRO A 159 14.06 -1.47 31.55
C PRO A 159 12.95 -2.08 30.67
N PRO A 160 12.24 -3.12 31.14
CA PRO A 160 11.08 -3.67 30.46
C PRO A 160 9.96 -2.62 30.30
N GLY A 161 9.10 -2.82 29.30
CA GLY A 161 8.00 -1.91 28.94
C GLY A 161 8.39 -0.70 28.09
N VAL A 162 9.66 -0.55 27.71
CA VAL A 162 10.13 0.54 26.85
C VAL A 162 10.00 0.15 25.38
N THR A 163 9.37 1.03 24.58
CA THR A 163 9.37 0.90 23.12
C THR A 163 10.63 1.53 22.52
N LEU A 164 11.51 0.69 22.00
CA LEU A 164 12.65 1.07 21.18
C LEU A 164 12.21 1.31 19.74
N LEU A 165 12.46 2.50 19.21
CA LEU A 165 12.14 2.87 17.84
C LEU A 165 13.42 2.93 16.99
N ILE A 166 13.44 2.20 15.89
CA ILE A 166 14.52 2.23 14.90
C ILE A 166 14.03 3.06 13.72
N ASN A 167 14.61 4.24 13.57
CA ASN A 167 14.31 5.16 12.49
C ASN A 167 15.12 4.77 11.24
N ILE A 168 14.52 3.91 10.42
CA ILE A 168 15.09 3.40 9.17
C ILE A 168 15.42 4.56 8.24
N LEU A 169 14.53 5.56 8.15
CA LEU A 169 14.73 6.74 7.31
C LEU A 169 16.02 7.49 7.66
N THR A 170 16.25 7.71 8.96
CA THR A 170 17.48 8.38 9.43
C THR A 170 18.71 7.51 9.24
N VAL A 171 18.63 6.20 9.50
CA VAL A 171 19.76 5.28 9.26
C VAL A 171 20.15 5.26 7.79
N HIS A 172 19.18 5.21 6.89
CA HIS A 172 19.41 5.15 5.45
C HIS A 172 19.95 6.45 4.86
N ARG A 173 19.83 7.58 5.57
CA ARG A 173 20.39 8.89 5.19
C ARG A 173 21.52 9.36 6.09
N ASN A 174 22.00 8.50 6.98
CA ASN A 174 23.08 8.86 7.89
C ASN A 174 24.39 9.05 7.09
N LYS A 175 24.91 10.28 7.07
CA LYS A 175 26.15 10.62 6.36
C LYS A 175 27.39 9.85 6.82
N GLN A 176 27.43 9.38 8.07
CA GLN A 176 28.52 8.52 8.56
C GLN A 176 28.47 7.12 7.93
N LEU A 177 27.28 6.66 7.53
CA LEU A 177 27.10 5.36 6.89
C LEU A 177 27.11 5.45 5.35
N TRP A 178 26.61 6.56 4.79
CA TRP A 178 26.31 6.73 3.37
C TRP A 178 27.09 7.86 2.68
N GLY A 179 27.99 8.54 3.41
CA GLY A 179 28.80 9.65 2.92
C GLY A 179 28.03 10.98 2.79
N GLU A 180 28.71 12.02 2.33
CA GLU A 180 28.12 13.37 2.22
C GLU A 180 26.95 13.46 1.23
N ARG A 181 26.94 12.58 0.22
CA ARG A 181 25.86 12.47 -0.78
C ARG A 181 24.73 11.54 -0.32
N ALA A 182 24.49 11.40 0.99
CA ALA A 182 23.47 10.52 1.54
C ALA A 182 22.05 10.92 1.11
N ASP A 183 21.76 12.19 0.86
CA ASP A 183 20.41 12.63 0.45
C ASP A 183 20.20 12.61 -1.07
N VAL A 184 21.25 12.32 -1.84
CA VAL A 184 21.20 12.27 -3.32
C VAL A 184 20.68 10.92 -3.77
N PHE A 185 19.73 10.94 -4.70
CA PHE A 185 19.29 9.75 -5.43
C PHE A 185 20.38 9.32 -6.42
N ASP A 186 21.07 8.23 -6.09
CA ASP A 186 22.22 7.71 -6.82
C ASP A 186 22.13 6.18 -6.91
N PRO A 187 21.48 5.61 -7.96
CA PRO A 187 21.34 4.17 -8.12
C PRO A 187 22.69 3.43 -8.16
N ASP A 188 23.72 4.02 -8.78
CA ASP A 188 25.05 3.40 -8.95
C ASP A 188 25.73 3.09 -7.60
N ARG A 189 25.24 3.65 -6.49
CA ARG A 189 25.60 3.27 -5.12
C ARG A 189 25.43 1.78 -4.82
N PHE A 190 24.49 1.13 -5.51
CA PHE A 190 24.20 -0.30 -5.37
C PHE A 190 24.77 -1.14 -6.51
N ASP A 191 25.65 -0.59 -7.34
CA ASP A 191 26.33 -1.32 -8.41
C ASP A 191 27.08 -2.54 -7.86
N PRO A 192 26.75 -3.78 -8.28
CA PRO A 192 27.41 -4.99 -7.82
C PRO A 192 28.94 -5.00 -8.01
N LEU A 193 29.47 -4.25 -8.98
CA LEU A 193 30.91 -4.18 -9.24
C LEU A 193 31.67 -3.35 -8.20
N THR A 194 31.00 -2.38 -7.57
CA THR A 194 31.63 -1.43 -6.63
C THR A 194 31.08 -1.53 -5.21
N TYR A 195 29.81 -1.92 -5.05
CA TYR A 195 29.14 -2.08 -3.77
C TYR A 195 29.63 -3.31 -3.02
N ASN A 196 30.37 -3.08 -1.92
CA ASN A 196 30.84 -4.15 -1.04
C ASN A 196 30.04 -4.15 0.27
N ALA A 197 29.01 -4.99 0.33
CA ALA A 197 28.15 -5.14 1.52
C ALA A 197 28.94 -5.48 2.80
N HIS A 198 30.06 -6.20 2.70
CA HIS A 198 30.88 -6.59 3.86
C HIS A 198 31.66 -5.43 4.48
N LYS A 199 31.86 -4.33 3.74
CA LYS A 199 32.50 -3.11 4.27
C LYS A 199 31.50 -2.21 5.00
N HIS A 200 30.21 -2.48 4.90
CA HIS A 200 29.17 -1.71 5.57
C HIS A 200 28.67 -2.43 6.82
N HIS A 201 28.19 -1.64 7.79
CA HIS A 201 27.53 -2.21 8.96
C HIS A 201 26.29 -3.01 8.51
N PRO A 202 26.03 -4.24 9.02
CA PRO A 202 24.93 -5.08 8.55
C PRO A 202 23.53 -4.45 8.64
N PHE A 203 23.38 -3.43 9.49
CA PHE A 203 22.13 -2.68 9.69
C PHE A 203 22.15 -1.28 9.04
N SER A 204 23.10 -0.95 8.16
CA SER A 204 23.12 0.34 7.45
C SER A 204 22.03 0.43 6.37
N TYR A 205 21.62 -0.70 5.80
CA TYR A 205 20.57 -0.83 4.79
C TYR A 205 19.58 -1.94 5.16
N ILE A 206 18.41 -1.54 5.65
CA ILE A 206 17.36 -2.40 6.22
C ILE A 206 15.94 -2.03 5.77
N PRO A 207 15.67 -1.82 4.48
CA PRO A 207 14.32 -1.45 4.00
C PRO A 207 13.27 -2.54 4.25
N PHE A 208 13.71 -3.78 4.42
CA PHE A 208 12.88 -4.94 4.77
C PHE A 208 13.05 -5.36 6.24
N GLY A 209 13.61 -4.48 7.08
CA GLY A 209 14.02 -4.81 8.44
C GLY A 209 15.27 -5.71 8.48
N GLY A 210 15.52 -6.33 9.63
CA GLY A 210 16.66 -7.20 9.85
C GLY A 210 16.46 -8.17 11.01
N GLY A 211 17.34 -9.17 11.10
CA GLY A 211 17.28 -10.22 12.13
C GLY A 211 16.09 -11.17 11.97
N PRO A 212 15.66 -11.86 13.06
CA PRO A 212 14.59 -12.87 13.03
C PRO A 212 13.20 -12.36 12.64
N ARG A 213 13.03 -11.03 12.56
CA ARG A 213 11.78 -10.36 12.17
C ARG A 213 11.97 -9.56 10.88
N ASN A 214 12.88 -10.00 10.01
CA ASN A 214 13.01 -9.46 8.66
C ASN A 214 11.78 -9.83 7.81
N CYS A 215 11.55 -9.07 6.74
CA CYS A 215 10.42 -9.32 5.86
C CYS A 215 10.63 -10.62 5.08
N ILE A 216 9.71 -11.56 5.27
CA ILE A 216 9.67 -12.82 4.48
C ILE A 216 9.33 -12.56 3.00
N GLY A 217 8.68 -11.44 2.70
CA GLY A 217 8.25 -11.06 1.35
C GLY A 217 9.32 -10.38 0.50
N TYR A 218 10.56 -10.24 0.98
CA TYR A 218 11.63 -9.50 0.28
C TYR A 218 11.78 -9.88 -1.19
N ARG A 219 12.00 -11.18 -1.49
CA ARG A 219 12.24 -11.65 -2.86
C ARG A 219 11.02 -11.42 -3.76
N TYR A 220 9.83 -11.74 -3.24
CA TYR A 220 8.57 -11.53 -3.97
C TYR A 220 8.34 -10.05 -4.27
N GLY A 221 8.53 -9.18 -3.28
CA GLY A 221 8.38 -7.73 -3.43
C GLY A 221 9.32 -7.18 -4.48
N MET A 222 10.60 -7.57 -4.46
CA MET A 222 11.57 -7.16 -5.48
C MET A 222 11.14 -7.57 -6.89
N PHE A 223 10.70 -8.81 -7.08
CA PHE A 223 10.24 -9.28 -8.39
C PHE A 223 8.96 -8.59 -8.83
N ALA A 224 7.98 -8.44 -7.94
CA ALA A 224 6.73 -7.76 -8.24
C ALA A 224 6.98 -6.30 -8.67
N MET A 225 7.84 -5.57 -7.94
CA MET A 225 8.23 -4.20 -8.30
C MET A 225 8.92 -4.14 -9.65
N LYS A 226 9.90 -5.01 -9.90
CA LYS A 226 10.61 -5.13 -11.18
C LYS A 226 9.66 -5.34 -12.36
N ILE A 227 8.75 -6.31 -12.24
CA ILE A 227 7.73 -6.60 -13.26
C ILE A 227 6.85 -5.36 -13.50
N MET A 228 6.30 -4.76 -12.44
CA MET A 228 5.41 -3.61 -12.58
C MET A 228 6.09 -2.40 -13.23
N VAL A 229 7.31 -2.06 -12.79
CA VAL A 229 8.06 -0.93 -13.36
C VAL A 229 8.46 -1.22 -14.81
N THR A 230 8.88 -2.45 -15.12
CA THR A 230 9.22 -2.87 -16.49
C THR A 230 8.02 -2.72 -17.43
N GLN A 231 6.85 -3.20 -17.03
CA GLN A 231 5.62 -3.10 -17.83
C GLN A 231 5.24 -1.65 -18.12
N MET A 232 5.48 -0.74 -17.17
CA MET A 232 5.23 0.69 -17.35
C MET A 232 6.24 1.32 -18.31
N LEU A 233 7.55 1.15 -18.05
CA LEU A 233 8.60 1.80 -18.84
C LEU A 233 8.75 1.24 -20.26
N HIS A 234 8.42 -0.04 -20.48
CA HIS A 234 8.42 -0.62 -21.83
C HIS A 234 7.38 0.05 -22.75
N ARG A 235 6.33 0.67 -22.19
CA ARG A 235 5.22 1.25 -22.97
C ARG A 235 5.10 2.76 -22.85
N TYR A 236 5.61 3.33 -21.76
CA TYR A 236 5.39 4.71 -21.39
C TYR A 236 6.69 5.37 -20.96
N ARG A 237 6.89 6.59 -21.41
CA ARG A 237 7.88 7.51 -20.84
C ARG A 237 7.19 8.37 -19.78
N LEU A 238 7.74 8.39 -18.58
CA LEU A 238 7.20 9.10 -17.42
C LEU A 238 7.77 10.52 -17.37
N SER A 239 6.92 11.48 -17.00
CA SER A 239 7.31 12.87 -16.77
C SER A 239 6.52 13.45 -15.59
N THR A 240 7.08 14.48 -14.97
CA THR A 240 6.45 15.20 -13.86
C THR A 240 6.90 16.66 -13.88
N PRO A 241 6.06 17.62 -13.43
CA PRO A 241 6.49 19.00 -13.24
C PRO A 241 7.42 19.17 -12.02
N LEU A 242 7.57 18.13 -11.18
CA LEU A 242 8.47 18.14 -10.03
C LEU A 242 9.92 17.95 -10.48
N SER A 243 10.84 18.65 -9.83
CA SER A 243 12.27 18.62 -10.10
C SER A 243 13.05 18.09 -8.89
N VAL A 244 14.29 17.68 -9.12
CA VAL A 244 15.23 17.22 -8.05
C VAL A 244 15.46 18.30 -6.98
N ASN A 245 15.22 19.57 -7.32
CA ASN A 245 15.35 20.71 -6.39
C ASN A 245 14.09 20.94 -5.55
N ASP A 246 12.96 20.33 -5.92
CA ASP A 246 11.75 20.38 -5.10
C ASP A 246 11.95 19.52 -3.86
N SER A 247 11.88 20.17 -2.69
CA SER A 247 12.07 19.49 -1.41
C SER A 247 10.90 18.54 -1.14
N LEU A 248 11.10 17.25 -1.44
CA LEU A 248 10.18 16.18 -1.07
C LEU A 248 10.26 15.95 0.44
N HIS A 249 9.44 16.68 1.20
CA HIS A 249 9.34 16.49 2.64
C HIS A 249 8.56 15.22 2.97
N LEU A 250 9.28 14.19 3.43
CA LEU A 250 8.68 13.02 4.04
C LEU A 250 8.06 13.39 5.39
N SER A 251 6.73 13.50 5.42
CA SER A 251 5.98 13.73 6.64
C SER A 251 5.59 12.40 7.27
N PHE A 252 6.29 12.02 8.33
CA PHE A 252 5.87 10.96 9.24
C PHE A 252 5.28 11.62 10.49
N ALA A 253 4.02 11.34 10.80
CA ALA A 253 3.41 11.90 12.01
C ALA A 253 2.66 10.84 12.83
N VAL A 254 2.69 11.05 14.13
CA VAL A 254 1.79 10.47 15.13
C VAL A 254 1.10 11.69 15.74
N THR A 255 -0.23 11.77 15.68
CA THR A 255 -0.95 12.97 16.15
C THR A 255 -1.82 12.60 17.34
N LEU A 256 -1.46 13.15 18.50
CA LEU A 256 -2.32 13.29 19.66
C LEU A 256 -2.46 14.80 19.91
N GLY A 257 -3.68 15.33 19.91
CA GLY A 257 -3.96 16.67 20.45
C GLY A 257 -3.81 16.68 21.98
N ASN A 258 -4.20 17.78 22.65
CA ASN A 258 -4.17 17.94 24.12
C ASN A 258 -5.17 17.01 24.84
N ILE A 259 -4.96 15.72 24.70
CA ILE A 259 -5.62 14.64 25.42
C ILE A 259 -4.47 13.82 25.96
N VAL A 260 -4.32 13.77 27.28
CA VAL A 260 -3.38 12.86 27.92
C VAL A 260 -3.97 11.47 27.75
N VAL A 261 -3.47 10.77 26.73
CA VAL A 261 -3.83 9.38 26.45
C VAL A 261 -2.86 8.51 27.23
N PRO A 262 -3.34 7.66 28.14
CA PRO A 262 -2.48 6.73 28.85
C PRO A 262 -1.69 5.87 27.87
N PRO A 263 -0.44 5.50 28.21
CA PRO A 263 0.34 4.55 27.42
C PRO A 263 -0.48 3.29 27.11
N GLY A 264 -0.45 2.82 25.86
CA GLY A 264 -1.14 1.59 25.42
C GLY A 264 -2.56 1.77 24.88
N VAL A 265 -3.13 2.97 24.90
CA VAL A 265 -4.49 3.22 24.39
C VAL A 265 -4.49 3.53 22.89
N THR A 266 -5.25 2.75 22.11
CA THR A 266 -5.53 3.02 20.69
C THR A 266 -6.69 4.01 20.56
N LEU A 267 -6.44 5.17 19.94
CA LEU A 267 -7.51 6.12 19.60
C LEU A 267 -8.08 5.85 18.22
N LEU A 268 -9.42 5.88 18.12
CA LEU A 268 -10.15 5.83 16.87
C LEU A 268 -10.97 7.12 16.71
N ILE A 269 -10.64 7.96 15.74
CA ILE A 269 -11.44 9.15 15.41
C ILE A 269 -12.51 8.75 14.39
N ASN A 270 -13.77 8.79 14.80
CA ASN A 270 -14.89 8.50 13.91
C ASN A 270 -15.27 9.75 13.08
N ILE A 271 -14.75 9.80 11.85
CA ILE A 271 -14.99 10.90 10.90
C ILE A 271 -16.49 11.12 10.64
N LEU A 272 -17.28 10.04 10.57
CA LEU A 272 -18.73 10.14 10.36
C LEU A 272 -19.41 10.88 11.52
N THR A 273 -18.97 10.63 12.76
CA THR A 273 -19.48 11.33 13.94
C THR A 273 -19.10 12.80 13.94
N VAL A 274 -17.88 13.13 13.50
CA VAL A 274 -17.43 14.53 13.37
C VAL A 274 -18.26 15.27 12.32
N HIS A 275 -18.50 14.67 11.16
CA HIS A 275 -19.25 15.30 10.05
C HIS A 275 -20.77 15.37 10.29
N ARG A 276 -21.29 14.60 11.26
CA ARG A 276 -22.70 14.63 11.67
C ARG A 276 -22.91 15.26 13.05
N ASN A 277 -21.86 15.88 13.61
CA ASN A 277 -21.95 16.52 14.91
C ASN A 277 -22.84 17.77 14.84
N LYS A 278 -23.97 17.75 15.56
CA LYS A 278 -24.96 18.85 15.57
C LYS A 278 -24.42 20.16 16.17
N GLN A 279 -23.39 20.11 17.01
CA GLN A 279 -22.73 21.31 17.54
C GLN A 279 -21.82 21.95 16.47
N LEU A 280 -21.18 21.15 15.62
CA LEU A 280 -20.32 21.64 14.53
C LEU A 280 -21.11 22.04 13.27
N TRP A 281 -22.20 21.34 12.96
CA TRP A 281 -22.92 21.41 11.68
C TRP A 281 -24.40 21.82 11.79
N GLY A 282 -24.86 22.19 12.99
CA GLY A 282 -26.23 22.63 13.27
C GLY A 282 -27.26 21.50 13.35
N LYS A 283 -28.54 21.87 13.53
CA LYS A 283 -29.64 20.90 13.74
C LYS A 283 -29.86 19.92 12.59
N ARG A 284 -29.44 20.28 11.37
CA ARG A 284 -29.54 19.50 10.14
C ARG A 284 -28.23 18.77 9.78
N ALA A 285 -27.33 18.50 10.73
CA ALA A 285 -26.02 17.88 10.46
C ALA A 285 -26.08 16.52 9.73
N ASP A 286 -27.20 15.81 9.86
CA ASP A 286 -27.47 14.49 9.30
C ASP A 286 -28.20 14.51 7.94
N VAL A 287 -28.65 15.69 7.51
CA VAL A 287 -29.38 15.90 6.26
C VAL A 287 -28.39 16.12 5.11
N PHE A 288 -28.59 15.38 4.00
CA PHE A 288 -27.89 15.66 2.75
C PHE A 288 -28.32 17.03 2.23
N ASP A 289 -27.40 17.97 2.27
CA ASP A 289 -27.62 19.38 2.00
C ASP A 289 -26.45 19.91 1.17
N PRO A 290 -26.57 19.93 -0.17
CA PRO A 290 -25.49 20.39 -1.04
C PRO A 290 -25.20 21.88 -0.87
N ASP A 291 -26.21 22.67 -0.49
CA ASP A 291 -26.11 24.13 -0.32
C ASP A 291 -25.34 24.52 0.95
N ARG A 292 -25.06 23.56 1.83
CA ARG A 292 -24.22 23.73 3.03
C ARG A 292 -22.83 24.31 2.73
N PHE A 293 -22.33 24.08 1.51
CA PHE A 293 -21.03 24.56 1.05
C PHE A 293 -21.15 25.67 0.01
N ASP A 294 -22.32 26.32 -0.10
CA ASP A 294 -22.51 27.47 -0.96
C ASP A 294 -21.51 28.58 -0.57
N PRO A 295 -20.67 29.06 -1.50
CA PRO A 295 -19.67 30.10 -1.22
C PRO A 295 -20.25 31.40 -0.64
N SER A 296 -21.53 31.70 -0.90
CA SER A 296 -22.21 32.89 -0.37
C SER A 296 -22.56 32.79 1.12
N THR A 297 -22.66 31.57 1.66
CA THR A 297 -23.09 31.32 3.06
C THR A 297 -22.06 30.55 3.89
N TYR A 298 -21.23 29.71 3.26
CA TYR A 298 -20.22 28.88 3.93
C TYR A 298 -18.89 29.62 4.09
N ASN A 299 -18.45 29.80 5.33
CA ASN A 299 -17.15 30.39 5.64
C ASN A 299 -16.28 29.38 6.43
N ALA A 300 -15.34 28.73 5.73
CA ALA A 300 -14.44 27.75 6.31
C ALA A 300 -13.61 28.29 7.49
N HIS A 301 -13.30 29.59 7.52
CA HIS A 301 -12.52 30.21 8.60
C HIS A 301 -13.30 30.36 9.92
N LYS A 302 -14.65 30.32 9.86
CA LYS A 302 -15.49 30.33 11.06
C LYS A 302 -15.64 28.95 11.70
N HIS A 303 -15.15 27.90 11.05
CA HIS A 303 -15.22 26.53 11.54
C HIS A 303 -13.86 26.06 12.06
N HIS A 304 -13.89 25.17 13.06
CA HIS A 304 -12.68 24.53 13.55
C HIS A 304 -11.98 23.76 12.42
N PRO A 305 -10.64 23.79 12.27
CA PRO A 305 -9.92 23.17 11.15
C PRO A 305 -10.17 21.67 10.95
N PHE A 306 -10.69 20.99 11.97
CA PHE A 306 -11.01 19.56 11.95
C PHE A 306 -12.52 19.26 11.89
N SER A 307 -13.40 20.27 11.73
CA SER A 307 -14.84 20.04 11.62
C SER A 307 -15.23 19.34 10.32
N TYR A 308 -14.46 19.57 9.26
CA TYR A 308 -14.62 18.98 7.93
C TYR A 308 -13.30 18.37 7.43
N ILE A 309 -13.18 17.05 7.57
CA ILE A 309 -11.98 16.26 7.22
C ILE A 309 -12.31 15.07 6.31
N PRO A 310 -12.99 15.27 5.17
CA PRO A 310 -13.39 14.20 4.25
C PRO A 310 -12.21 13.39 3.68
N PHE A 311 -11.02 13.98 3.68
CA PHE A 311 -9.80 13.37 3.18
C PHE A 311 -8.65 13.52 4.20
N GLY A 312 -8.99 13.51 5.50
CA GLY A 312 -8.05 13.81 6.58
C GLY A 312 -7.93 15.31 6.87
N GLY A 313 -7.15 15.69 7.88
CA GLY A 313 -6.96 17.07 8.32
C GLY A 313 -5.57 17.31 8.92
N GLY A 314 -5.19 18.57 9.02
CA GLY A 314 -3.86 18.98 9.48
C GLY A 314 -2.73 18.65 8.47
N PRO A 315 -1.47 18.54 8.93
CA PRO A 315 -0.30 18.28 8.07
C PRO A 315 -0.28 16.91 7.36
N ARG A 316 -1.34 16.10 7.54
CA ARG A 316 -1.53 14.76 6.98
C ARG A 316 -2.86 14.62 6.23
N ASN A 317 -3.35 15.70 5.63
CA ASN A 317 -4.45 15.58 4.69
C ASN A 317 -4.00 14.78 3.45
N CYS A 318 -4.93 14.07 2.82
CA CYS A 318 -4.64 13.29 1.62
C CYS A 318 -4.10 14.23 0.54
N ILE A 319 -2.87 13.96 0.09
CA ILE A 319 -2.24 14.70 -1.01
C ILE A 319 -3.08 14.61 -2.30
N GLY A 320 -3.78 13.49 -2.46
CA GLY A 320 -4.71 13.25 -3.56
C GLY A 320 -6.07 13.95 -3.42
N TYR A 321 -6.34 14.74 -2.37
CA TYR A 321 -7.65 15.38 -2.19
C TYR A 321 -8.04 16.26 -3.38
N ARG A 322 -7.13 17.12 -3.83
CA ARG A 322 -7.40 18.03 -4.97
C ARG A 322 -7.67 17.24 -6.25
N TYR A 323 -6.86 16.22 -6.50
CA TYR A 323 -7.04 15.32 -7.63
C TYR A 323 -8.37 14.54 -7.53
N GLY A 324 -8.68 13.96 -6.36
CA GLY A 324 -9.89 13.20 -6.12
C GLY A 324 -11.16 14.05 -6.29
N MET A 325 -11.16 15.29 -5.78
CA MET A 325 -12.28 16.21 -5.99
C MET A 325 -12.42 16.62 -7.46
N PHE A 326 -11.31 16.85 -8.16
CA PHE A 326 -11.33 17.21 -9.57
C PHE A 326 -11.81 16.06 -10.45
N ALA A 327 -11.26 14.85 -10.24
CA ALA A 327 -11.68 13.63 -10.90
C ALA A 327 -13.15 13.29 -10.62
N MET A 328 -13.61 13.46 -9.37
CA MET A 328 -15.01 13.26 -9.01
C MET A 328 -15.93 14.24 -9.75
N LYS A 329 -15.57 15.52 -9.82
CA LYS A 329 -16.32 16.52 -10.59
C LYS A 329 -16.42 16.13 -12.06
N ILE A 330 -15.30 15.78 -12.70
CA ILE A 330 -15.28 15.33 -14.10
C ILE A 330 -16.17 14.11 -14.29
N MET A 331 -16.02 13.09 -13.46
CA MET A 331 -16.77 11.84 -13.56
C MET A 331 -18.28 12.08 -13.40
N VAL A 332 -18.68 12.81 -12.34
CA VAL A 332 -20.09 13.14 -12.10
C VAL A 332 -20.65 14.01 -13.22
N THR A 333 -19.90 15.01 -13.71
CA THR A 333 -20.32 15.87 -14.83
C THR A 333 -20.49 15.05 -16.11
N GLN A 334 -19.55 14.18 -16.46
CA GLN A 334 -19.66 13.32 -17.65
C GLN A 334 -20.84 12.35 -17.56
N MET A 335 -21.06 11.76 -16.37
CA MET A 335 -22.23 10.91 -16.12
C MET A 335 -23.53 11.70 -16.25
N LEU A 336 -23.63 12.90 -15.68
CA LEU A 336 -24.82 13.73 -15.74
C LEU A 336 -25.07 14.34 -17.13
N HIS A 337 -24.02 14.54 -17.93
CA HIS A 337 -24.14 15.03 -19.30
C HIS A 337 -24.72 13.97 -20.23
N ARG A 338 -24.28 12.71 -20.09
CA ARG A 338 -24.69 11.60 -20.97
C ARG A 338 -25.88 10.80 -20.46
N TYR A 339 -26.12 10.83 -19.15
CA TYR A 339 -27.11 9.96 -18.54
C TYR A 339 -27.98 10.67 -17.51
N ARG A 340 -29.22 10.17 -17.39
CA ARG A 340 -30.12 10.47 -16.29
C ARG A 340 -30.05 9.32 -15.30
N LEU A 341 -29.70 9.63 -14.05
CA LEU A 341 -29.61 8.67 -12.97
C LEU A 341 -30.92 8.68 -12.19
N SER A 342 -31.47 7.51 -11.89
CA SER A 342 -32.58 7.36 -10.95
C SER A 342 -32.36 6.15 -10.06
N THR A 343 -32.93 6.17 -8.87
CA THR A 343 -32.90 5.03 -7.94
C THR A 343 -34.33 4.75 -7.47
N PRO A 344 -34.70 3.48 -7.26
CA PRO A 344 -35.99 3.14 -6.64
C PRO A 344 -36.04 3.51 -5.15
N LEU A 345 -34.92 3.95 -4.56
CA LEU A 345 -34.82 4.34 -3.16
C LEU A 345 -35.37 5.76 -2.90
N SER A 346 -35.98 5.91 -1.75
CA SER A 346 -36.46 7.13 -1.14
C SER A 346 -35.57 7.55 0.05
N VAL A 347 -35.75 8.77 0.53
CA VAL A 347 -35.03 9.31 1.71
C VAL A 347 -35.39 8.54 3.00
N ASN A 348 -36.51 7.82 3.01
CA ASN A 348 -36.98 7.02 4.14
C ASN A 348 -36.40 5.60 4.15
N ASP A 349 -35.73 5.17 3.08
CA ASP A 349 -35.07 3.87 3.04
C ASP A 349 -33.81 3.89 3.90
N SER A 350 -33.68 2.87 4.75
CA SER A 350 -32.60 2.78 5.74
C SER A 350 -31.27 2.43 5.05
N LEU A 351 -30.51 3.47 4.69
CA LEU A 351 -29.14 3.35 4.21
C LEU A 351 -28.22 2.94 5.37
N HIS A 352 -28.05 1.63 5.56
CA HIS A 352 -27.05 1.11 6.47
C HIS A 352 -25.66 1.32 5.86
N LEU A 353 -24.85 2.18 6.47
CA LEU A 353 -23.46 2.38 6.07
C LEU A 353 -22.60 1.26 6.68
N SER A 354 -22.10 0.37 5.84
CA SER A 354 -21.07 -0.57 6.24
C SER A 354 -19.72 0.12 6.07
N PHE A 355 -19.10 0.46 7.20
CA PHE A 355 -17.73 1.00 7.18
C PHE A 355 -16.79 -0.01 6.48
N ALA A 356 -15.92 0.44 5.59
CA ALA A 356 -14.81 -0.32 5.01
C ALA A 356 -13.74 0.72 4.61
N VAL A 357 -12.66 0.33 3.92
CA VAL A 357 -11.66 1.30 3.41
C VAL A 357 -12.33 2.40 2.53
N THR A 358 -13.54 2.12 2.02
CA THR A 358 -14.52 3.06 1.49
C THR A 358 -15.85 2.91 2.25
N LEU A 359 -16.57 4.01 2.50
CA LEU A 359 -17.96 3.95 2.98
C LEU A 359 -18.83 3.28 1.90
N LYS A 360 -19.37 2.10 2.19
CA LYS A 360 -20.30 1.40 1.29
C LYS A 360 -21.67 1.29 1.94
N THR A 361 -22.70 1.32 1.12
CA THR A 361 -24.04 0.93 1.56
C THR A 361 -24.04 -0.59 1.78
N GLY A 362 -24.62 -1.04 2.90
CA GLY A 362 -24.55 -2.43 3.38
C GLY A 362 -25.38 -3.40 2.55
N VAL A 363 -26.37 -2.87 1.83
CA VAL A 363 -27.12 -3.51 0.76
C VAL A 363 -26.61 -2.93 -0.57
N GLY A 364 -26.43 -3.77 -1.59
CA GLY A 364 -26.16 -3.28 -2.94
C GLY A 364 -27.39 -2.52 -3.45
N HIS A 365 -27.18 -1.38 -4.11
CA HIS A 365 -28.29 -0.54 -4.58
C HIS A 365 -28.26 -0.41 -6.09
N THR A 366 -29.40 -0.67 -6.71
CA THR A 366 -29.58 -0.52 -8.15
C THR A 366 -29.74 0.95 -8.48
N ILE A 367 -28.86 1.45 -9.33
CA ILE A 367 -29.00 2.76 -9.98
C ILE A 367 -29.45 2.48 -11.41
N CYS A 368 -30.63 2.97 -11.76
CA CYS A 368 -31.10 2.96 -13.14
C CYS A 368 -30.45 4.11 -13.89
N ILE A 369 -29.84 3.81 -15.02
CA ILE A 369 -29.16 4.77 -15.88
C ILE A 369 -29.88 4.77 -17.22
N LYS A 370 -30.38 5.92 -17.65
CA LYS A 370 -30.95 6.10 -19.00
C LYS A 370 -30.10 7.09 -19.78
N SER A 371 -29.80 6.78 -21.04
CA SER A 371 -29.13 7.73 -21.94
C SER A 371 -29.99 8.98 -22.07
N ARG A 372 -29.36 10.15 -21.97
CA ARG A 372 -29.96 11.39 -22.42
C ARG A 372 -29.77 11.38 -23.93
N ALA A 373 -30.77 10.86 -24.66
CA ALA A 373 -30.75 10.84 -26.13
C ALA A 373 -30.27 12.21 -26.64
N ASP A 374 -29.30 12.19 -27.57
CA ASP A 374 -28.49 13.34 -27.97
C ASP A 374 -29.33 14.62 -28.05
N HIS A 375 -29.08 15.53 -27.12
CA HIS A 375 -29.44 16.92 -27.32
C HIS A 375 -28.50 17.44 -28.40
N THR A 376 -28.99 17.40 -29.63
CA THR A 376 -28.58 18.26 -30.72
C THR A 376 -28.43 19.70 -30.22
N GLN A 377 -27.18 20.15 -30.10
CA GLN A 377 -26.64 21.35 -30.74
C GLN A 377 -25.12 21.37 -30.60
#